data_AF-A0A832CQH8-F1
#
_entry.id   AF-A0A832CQH8-F1
#
_cell.length_a   1.000
_cell.length_b   1.000
_cell.length_c   1.000
_cell.angle_alpha   90.00
_cell.angle_beta   90.00
_cell.angle_gamma   90.00
#
_symmetry.space_group_name_H-M   'P 1'
#
loop_
_entity.id
_entity.type
_entity.pdbx_description
1 polymer ?
#
loop_
_entity_poly.entity_id
_entity_poly.type
_entity_poly.pdbx_seq_one_letter_code
_entity_poly.pdbx_strand_id
1 'polypeptide(L)'
;MITVIFLWILLGLAAGWIASLITRSTQGIIMDIVLGIIGAIIGGLLANLLGLPGITGFNLWSLIIATLGAIILILIGRFLS
;
A
#
# COMPACT_ATOMS: atom_id res chain seq x y z
N MET A 1 -12.07 -16.44 5.55
CA MET A 1 -11.60 -15.38 6.48
C MET A 1 -10.09 -15.33 6.68
N ILE A 2 -9.34 -16.44 6.50
CA ILE A 2 -7.86 -16.43 6.57
C ILE A 2 -7.20 -16.05 5.23
N THR A 3 -7.77 -16.48 4.09
CA THR A 3 -7.28 -16.17 2.73
C THR A 3 -7.24 -14.68 2.40
N VAL A 4 -8.13 -13.87 2.99
CA VAL A 4 -8.21 -12.42 2.75
C VAL A 4 -7.02 -11.66 3.36
N ILE A 5 -6.52 -12.09 4.52
CA ILE A 5 -5.35 -11.48 5.17
C ILE A 5 -4.09 -11.71 4.32
N PHE A 6 -3.88 -12.93 3.82
CA PHE A 6 -2.71 -13.24 2.98
C PHE A 6 -2.69 -12.44 1.68
N LEU A 7 -3.86 -12.20 1.08
CA LEU A 7 -3.99 -11.38 -0.13
C LEU A 7 -3.66 -9.91 0.13
N TRP A 8 -4.04 -9.37 1.29
CA TRP A 8 -3.72 -7.98 1.64
C TRP A 8 -2.22 -7.77 1.88
N ILE A 9 -1.55 -8.76 2.47
CA ILE A 9 -0.09 -8.73 2.65
C ILE A 9 0.62 -8.82 1.30
N LEU A 10 0.20 -9.73 0.41
CA LEU A 10 0.76 -9.83 -0.94
C LEU A 10 0.53 -8.56 -1.77
N LEU A 11 -0.67 -7.97 -1.69
CA LEU A 11 -0.97 -6.69 -2.32
C LEU A 11 -0.14 -5.55 -1.74
N GLY A 12 0.02 -5.48 -0.42
CA GLY A 12 0.83 -4.47 0.25
C GLY A 12 2.31 -4.58 -0.10
N LEU A 13 2.84 -5.80 -0.23
CA LEU A 13 4.20 -6.05 -0.71
C LEU A 13 4.39 -5.60 -2.16
N ALA A 14 3.48 -5.99 -3.05
CA ALA A 14 3.53 -5.59 -4.45
C ALA A 14 3.37 -4.06 -4.61
N ALA A 15 2.40 -3.47 -3.90
CA ALA A 15 2.12 -2.05 -3.88
C ALA A 15 3.29 -1.24 -3.32
N GLY A 16 3.91 -1.68 -2.21
CA GLY A 16 5.08 -1.03 -1.61
C GLY A 16 6.29 -1.04 -2.52
N TRP A 17 6.54 -2.17 -3.22
CA TRP A 17 7.62 -2.27 -4.20
C TRP A 17 7.37 -1.42 -5.45
N ILE A 18 6.14 -1.42 -5.98
CA ILE A 18 5.77 -0.55 -7.11
C ILE A 18 5.88 0.92 -6.70
N ALA A 19 5.39 1.27 -5.50
CA ALA A 19 5.45 2.62 -4.96
C ALA A 19 6.89 3.09 -4.81
N SER A 20 7.81 2.26 -4.29
CA SER A 20 9.21 2.64 -4.11
C SER A 20 9.96 2.84 -5.43
N LEU A 21 9.62 2.06 -6.47
CA LEU A 21 10.11 2.26 -7.84
C LEU A 21 9.62 3.60 -8.41
N ILE A 22 8.35 3.95 -8.19
CA ILE A 22 7.75 5.21 -8.67
C ILE A 22 8.36 6.42 -7.92
N THR A 23 8.48 6.34 -6.61
CA THR A 23 8.99 7.45 -5.79
C THR A 23 10.51 7.55 -5.76
N ARG A 24 11.22 6.59 -6.40
CA ARG A 24 12.69 6.41 -6.34
C ARG A 24 13.18 6.51 -4.90
N SER A 25 12.58 5.72 -4.02
CA SER A 25 12.87 5.78 -2.58
C SER A 25 14.35 5.51 -2.29
N THR A 26 14.94 6.32 -1.41
CA THR A 26 16.31 6.17 -0.89
C THR A 26 16.33 5.63 0.54
N GLN A 27 15.17 5.36 1.15
CA GLN A 27 15.04 4.97 2.57
C GLN A 27 15.38 3.50 2.85
N GLY A 28 15.62 2.70 1.80
CA GLY A 28 15.95 1.29 1.89
C GLY A 28 14.73 0.37 1.76
N ILE A 29 14.93 -0.77 1.08
CA ILE A 29 13.87 -1.71 0.67
C ILE A 29 13.00 -2.19 1.84
N ILE A 30 13.58 -2.37 3.02
CA ILE A 30 12.84 -2.83 4.21
C ILE A 30 11.83 -1.78 4.67
N MET A 31 12.22 -0.50 4.70
CA MET A 31 11.34 0.58 5.12
C MET A 31 10.21 0.79 4.12
N ASP A 32 10.53 0.72 2.82
CA ASP A 32 9.53 0.81 1.74
C ASP A 32 8.47 -0.30 1.81
N ILE A 33 8.89 -1.52 2.15
CA ILE A 33 7.98 -2.65 2.35
C ILE A 33 7.07 -2.41 3.56
N VAL A 34 7.63 -1.95 4.68
CA VAL A 34 6.85 -1.68 5.90
C VAL A 34 5.84 -0.56 5.65
N LEU A 35 6.27 0.55 5.05
CA LEU A 35 5.40 1.66 4.67
C LEU A 35 4.37 1.23 3.62
N GLY A 36 4.73 0.34 2.71
CA GLY A 36 3.82 -0.25 1.73
C GLY A 36 2.70 -1.08 2.35
N ILE A 37 3.03 -1.93 3.33
CA ILE A 37 2.03 -2.72 4.06
C ILE A 37 1.09 -1.82 4.87
N ILE A 38 1.63 -0.84 5.60
CA ILE A 38 0.83 0.12 6.37
C ILE A 38 -0.03 0.96 5.41
N GLY A 39 0.51 1.34 4.26
CA GLY A 39 -0.16 2.14 3.23
C GLY A 39 -1.32 1.40 2.58
N ALA A 40 -1.18 0.10 2.34
CA ALA A 40 -2.28 -0.73 1.86
C ALA A 40 -3.42 -0.82 2.89
N ILE A 41 -3.11 -0.95 4.18
CA ILE A 41 -4.12 -0.99 5.25
C ILE A 41 -4.86 0.35 5.33
N ILE A 42 -4.13 1.46 5.41
CA ILE A 42 -4.72 2.80 5.53
C ILE A 42 -5.48 3.18 4.24
N GLY A 43 -4.92 2.91 3.07
CA GLY A 43 -5.55 3.17 1.78
C GLY A 43 -6.85 2.37 1.60
N GLY A 44 -6.87 1.10 2.00
CA GLY A 44 -8.08 0.27 1.97
C GLY A 44 -9.17 0.74 2.94
N LEU A 45 -8.76 1.25 4.11
CA LEU A 45 -9.65 1.89 5.08
C LEU A 45 -10.24 3.20 4.56
N LEU A 46 -9.41 4.07 4.00
CA LEU A 46 -9.84 5.35 3.42
C LEU A 46 -10.78 5.15 2.23
N ALA A 47 -10.48 4.19 1.35
CA ALA A 47 -11.37 3.87 0.23
C ALA A 47 -12.76 3.41 0.71
N ASN A 48 -12.82 2.53 1.73
CA ASN A 48 -14.09 2.15 2.35
C ASN A 48 -14.83 3.35 2.94
N LEU A 49 -14.12 4.25 3.63
CA LEU A 49 -14.69 5.44 4.26
C LEU A 49 -15.28 6.41 3.24
N LEU A 50 -14.68 6.49 2.06
CA LEU A 50 -15.13 7.32 0.93
C LEU A 50 -16.28 6.69 0.13
N GLY A 51 -16.79 5.52 0.55
CA GLY A 51 -17.82 4.78 -0.18
C GLY A 51 -17.33 4.18 -1.50
N LEU A 52 -16.01 4.17 -1.73
CA LEU A 52 -15.39 3.49 -2.85
C LEU A 52 -15.28 2.00 -2.52
N PRO A 53 -15.29 1.11 -3.54
CA PRO A 53 -14.93 -0.27 -3.30
C PRO A 53 -13.53 -0.30 -2.69
N GLY A 54 -13.39 -0.75 -1.44
CA GLY A 54 -12.09 -0.84 -0.80
C GLY A 54 -11.28 -2.02 -1.33
N ILE A 55 -10.37 -2.53 -0.51
CA ILE A 55 -9.62 -3.75 -0.83
C ILE A 55 -10.54 -4.96 -0.63
N THR A 56 -11.23 -5.36 -1.69
CA THR A 56 -12.20 -6.46 -1.67
C THR A 56 -11.59 -7.82 -2.04
N GLY A 57 -10.35 -7.84 -2.54
CA GLY A 57 -9.63 -9.06 -2.92
C GLY A 57 -8.40 -8.78 -3.79
N PHE A 58 -7.86 -9.80 -4.45
CA PHE A 58 -6.75 -9.65 -5.40
C PHE A 58 -7.26 -9.18 -6.76
N ASN A 59 -7.59 -7.89 -6.86
CA ASN A 59 -8.04 -7.26 -8.10
C ASN A 59 -7.21 -6.00 -8.38
N LEU A 60 -7.20 -5.58 -9.65
CA LEU A 60 -6.47 -4.39 -10.10
C LEU A 60 -6.86 -3.14 -9.29
N TRP A 61 -8.13 -3.02 -8.93
CA TRP A 61 -8.64 -1.91 -8.13
C TRP A 61 -8.01 -1.84 -6.73
N SER A 62 -7.93 -2.98 -6.04
CA SER A 62 -7.29 -3.09 -4.74
C SER A 62 -5.79 -2.81 -4.82
N LEU A 63 -5.13 -3.23 -5.90
CA LEU A 63 -3.72 -2.91 -6.15
C LEU A 63 -3.51 -1.40 -6.32
N ILE A 64 -4.39 -0.72 -7.06
CA ILE A 64 -4.31 0.74 -7.26
C ILE A 64 -4.47 1.47 -5.93
N ILE A 65 -5.50 1.14 -5.15
CA ILE A 65 -5.74 1.76 -3.83
C ILE A 65 -4.56 1.49 -2.88
N ALA A 66 -4.08 0.25 -2.83
CA ALA A 66 -2.94 -0.11 -1.99
C ALA A 66 -1.66 0.64 -2.42
N THR A 67 -1.43 0.78 -3.73
CA THR A 67 -0.27 1.50 -4.28
C THR A 67 -0.37 2.99 -3.98
N LEU A 68 -1.55 3.60 -4.11
CA LEU A 68 -1.76 5.01 -3.75
C LEU A 68 -1.50 5.25 -2.26
N GLY A 69 -2.02 4.39 -1.38
CA GLY A 69 -1.77 4.47 0.05
C GLY A 69 -0.27 4.31 0.39
N ALA A 70 0.41 3.37 -0.27
CA ALA A 70 1.85 3.15 -0.13
C ALA A 70 2.67 4.36 -0.61
N ILE A 71 2.36 4.94 -1.77
CA ILE A 71 3.04 6.12 -2.32
C ILE A 71 2.95 7.29 -1.33
N ILE A 72 1.77 7.55 -0.77
CA ILE A 72 1.56 8.64 0.18
C ILE A 72 2.43 8.44 1.43
N LEU A 73 2.46 7.23 2.00
CA LEU A 73 3.27 6.95 3.18
C LEU A 73 4.77 6.98 2.91
N ILE A 74 5.24 6.46 1.78
CA ILE A 74 6.66 6.53 1.41
C ILE A 74 7.08 7.99 1.21
N LEU A 75 6.24 8.83 0.61
CA LEU A 75 6.51 10.27 0.48
C LEU A 75 6.56 10.97 1.85
N ILE A 76 5.64 10.65 2.76
CA ILE A 76 5.65 11.20 4.12
C ILE A 76 6.89 10.73 4.88
N GLY A 77 7.20 9.43 4.81
CA GLY A 77 8.41 8.85 5.39
C GLY A 77 9.64 9.57 4.90
N ARG A 78 9.74 9.80 3.59
CA ARG A 78 10.84 10.54 2.96
C ARG A 78 10.94 11.99 3.40
N PHE A 79 9.82 12.67 3.62
CA PHE A 79 9.83 14.05 4.12
C PHE A 79 10.29 14.16 5.57
N LEU A 80 10.12 13.09 6.36
CA LEU A 80 10.46 13.07 7.78
C LEU A 80 11.92 12.66 8.06
N SER A 81 12.58 12.00 7.09
CA SER A 81 13.98 11.54 7.16
C SER A 81 14.94 12.50 6.46
#